data_AF-A0A2Z6ANS4-F1
#
_entry.id   AF-A0A2Z6ANS4-F1
#
_cell.length_a   1.000
_cell.length_b   1.000
_cell.length_c   1.000
_cell.angle_alpha   90.00
_cell.angle_beta   90.00
_cell.angle_gamma   90.00
#
_symmetry.space_group_name_H-M   'P 1'
#
loop_
_entity.id
_entity.type
_entity.pdbx_description
1 polymer ?
#
loop_
_entity_poly.entity_id
_entity_poly.type
_entity_poly.pdbx_seq_one_letter_code
_entity_poly.pdbx_strand_id
1 'polypeptide(L)'
;MEVQTERGARAFASGDRIMFLKNERGLGVKNGTLGQVERVSLDSMAVRLDDGRSVAFDLKDYAHVDHGYAATIHKSQGVTVDRAHVLATPGMDRHSAYVALSRHRDGVQLHHGRDDFADDRQLTCTLGRERAKDIASDYSRDTAQDIRAFADRRGLLGEIRLPDNASVIQRDPRGEIAPVERTTAAEQKPRRGMFAGLKLNAMPAPSTPAKAPARNQDRDYVRAVERASRSAEAVLQARASGAPILEHQKVALERTSQALEQIRPGASRDLQSAIQRNPALLRDAAAGRSAPLIDAMTQEARVRADPNLRADRFVERWQQLSQDRDRLYRAGDMTGRERAGKEMAGMAKSLERDPQMESVLRGRTRDLGLEIGMNRGREMGGGELGRQLTQELGIGRDRGMSR
;
A
#
# COMPACT_ATOMS: atom_id res chain seq x y z
N MET A 1 31.54 36.94 4.62
CA MET A 1 30.51 37.96 4.36
C MET A 1 29.22 37.52 5.01
N GLU A 2 28.55 38.42 5.73
CA GLU A 2 27.25 38.13 6.33
C GLU A 2 26.15 38.32 5.29
N VAL A 3 25.34 37.28 5.09
CA VAL A 3 24.27 37.22 4.09
C VAL A 3 22.97 36.90 4.82
N GLN A 4 21.90 37.62 4.46
CA GLN A 4 20.56 37.33 4.97
C GLN A 4 19.98 36.16 4.20
N THR A 5 19.79 35.03 4.87
CA THR A 5 19.10 33.85 4.33
C THR A 5 17.70 33.74 4.93
N GLU A 6 16.85 32.90 4.35
CA GLU A 6 15.51 32.60 4.89
C GLU A 6 15.55 32.13 6.36
N ARG A 7 16.65 31.48 6.78
CA ARG A 7 16.84 30.96 8.14
C ARG A 7 17.60 31.93 9.06
N GLY A 8 17.77 33.17 8.63
CA GLY A 8 18.47 34.24 9.35
C GLY A 8 19.83 34.57 8.76
N ALA A 9 20.54 35.48 9.43
CA ALA A 9 21.87 35.91 9.02
C ALA A 9 22.89 34.77 9.15
N ARG A 10 23.66 34.55 8.09
CA ARG A 10 24.72 33.53 8.02
C ARG A 10 25.96 34.10 7.35
N ALA A 11 27.13 33.71 7.83
CA ALA A 11 28.40 34.18 7.28
C ALA A 11 28.93 33.16 6.26
N PHE A 12 29.03 33.55 4.99
CA PHE A 12 29.63 32.74 3.93
C PHE A 12 30.94 33.35 3.42
N ALA A 13 31.89 32.50 3.05
CA ALA A 13 33.14 32.86 2.41
C ALA A 13 33.34 32.06 1.11
N SER A 14 34.19 32.56 0.22
CA SER A 14 34.65 31.79 -0.93
C SER A 14 35.33 30.50 -0.45
N GLY A 15 34.95 29.37 -1.04
CA GLY A 15 35.37 28.04 -0.65
C GLY A 15 34.38 27.30 0.25
N ASP A 16 33.38 27.98 0.81
CA ASP A 16 32.44 27.36 1.74
C ASP A 16 31.52 26.33 1.08
N ARG A 17 31.19 25.30 1.85
CA ARG A 17 30.17 24.31 1.46
C ARG A 17 28.78 24.84 1.78
N ILE A 18 27.89 24.80 0.80
CA ILE A 18 26.50 25.21 0.97
C ILE A 18 25.53 24.13 0.49
N MET A 19 24.29 24.23 0.99
CA MET A 19 23.17 23.36 0.64
C MET A 19 21.97 24.20 0.23
N PHE A 20 21.36 23.85 -0.90
CA PHE A 20 20.12 24.45 -1.38
C PHE A 20 18.91 23.85 -0.66
N LEU A 21 18.00 24.68 -0.17
CA LEU A 21 16.84 24.25 0.63
C LEU A 21 15.52 24.25 -0.14
N LYS A 22 15.49 24.83 -1.34
CA LYS A 22 14.29 24.91 -2.19
C LYS A 22 14.59 24.49 -3.62
N ASN A 23 13.62 23.85 -4.26
CA ASN A 23 13.74 23.53 -5.68
C ASN A 23 13.62 24.80 -6.51
N GLU A 24 14.56 25.04 -7.42
CA GLU A 24 14.49 26.14 -8.37
C GLU A 24 14.84 25.65 -9.78
N ARG A 25 13.87 25.72 -10.69
CA ARG A 25 14.00 25.11 -12.03
C ARG A 25 14.92 25.94 -12.91
N GLY A 26 14.91 27.27 -12.78
CA GLY A 26 15.78 28.17 -13.55
C GLY A 26 17.26 27.95 -13.24
N LEU A 27 17.58 27.66 -11.98
CA LEU A 27 18.94 27.37 -11.51
C LEU A 27 19.31 25.88 -11.66
N GLY A 28 18.33 25.01 -11.96
CA GLY A 28 18.54 23.57 -12.08
C GLY A 28 18.96 22.90 -10.76
N VAL A 29 18.58 23.50 -9.62
CA VAL A 29 18.90 23.00 -8.27
C VAL A 29 17.66 22.41 -7.61
N LYS A 30 17.88 21.34 -6.84
CA LYS A 30 16.86 20.69 -6.01
C LYS A 30 17.17 20.91 -4.53
N ASN A 31 16.16 20.80 -3.68
CA ASN A 31 16.34 20.76 -2.24
C ASN A 31 17.27 19.59 -1.87
N GLY A 32 18.34 19.88 -1.12
CA GLY A 32 19.40 18.95 -0.78
C GLY A 32 20.58 18.94 -1.76
N THR A 33 20.57 19.76 -2.82
CA THR A 33 21.75 19.90 -3.70
C THR A 33 22.89 20.57 -2.91
N LEU A 34 24.10 20.03 -3.02
CA LEU A 34 25.31 20.58 -2.41
C LEU A 34 26.16 21.31 -3.46
N GLY A 35 26.88 22.32 -2.99
CA GLY A 35 27.81 23.07 -3.82
C GLY A 35 28.86 23.80 -3.00
N GLN A 36 29.86 24.34 -3.69
CA GLN A 36 30.93 25.13 -3.12
C GLN A 36 30.82 26.59 -3.61
N VAL A 37 30.89 27.55 -2.70
CA VAL A 37 30.85 28.98 -3.05
C VAL A 37 32.15 29.36 -3.77
N GLU A 38 32.05 29.87 -4.99
CA GLU A 38 33.20 30.42 -5.72
C GLU A 38 33.37 31.90 -5.39
N ARG A 39 32.27 32.66 -5.44
CA ARG A 39 32.24 34.08 -5.12
C ARG A 39 30.97 34.42 -4.34
N VAL A 40 31.13 35.27 -3.34
CA VAL A 40 30.03 35.83 -2.57
C VAL A 40 30.12 37.35 -2.57
N SER A 41 29.01 37.99 -2.92
CA SER A 41 28.78 39.43 -2.85
C SER A 41 27.56 39.70 -1.96
N LEU A 42 27.28 40.96 -1.65
CA LEU A 42 26.11 41.34 -0.86
C LEU A 42 24.78 41.06 -1.58
N ASP A 43 24.76 41.21 -2.91
CA ASP A 43 23.55 41.04 -3.73
C ASP A 43 23.48 39.68 -4.43
N SER A 44 24.62 39.04 -4.70
CA SER A 44 24.70 37.84 -5.53
C SER A 44 25.70 36.81 -5.01
N MET A 45 25.45 35.55 -5.34
CA MET A 45 26.30 34.42 -4.97
C MET A 45 26.52 33.49 -6.17
N ALA A 46 27.76 33.10 -6.39
CA ALA A 46 28.16 32.13 -7.41
C ALA A 46 28.66 30.85 -6.73
N VAL A 47 28.08 29.72 -7.11
CA VAL A 47 28.26 28.43 -6.47
C VAL A 47 28.52 27.38 -7.53
N ARG A 48 29.59 26.60 -7.35
CA ARG A 48 29.87 25.41 -8.14
C ARG A 48 29.21 24.20 -7.52
N LEU A 49 28.25 23.60 -8.21
CA LEU A 49 27.57 22.38 -7.82
C LEU A 49 28.52 21.17 -7.94
N ASP A 50 28.20 20.10 -7.23
CA ASP A 50 28.97 18.84 -7.28
C ASP A 50 28.94 18.14 -8.64
N ASP A 51 27.93 18.44 -9.47
CA ASP A 51 27.85 17.96 -10.85
C ASP A 51 28.77 18.72 -11.81
N GLY A 52 29.54 19.70 -11.31
CA GLY A 52 30.49 20.51 -12.06
C GLY A 52 29.89 21.77 -12.68
N ARG A 53 28.58 22.01 -12.56
CA ARG A 53 27.94 23.23 -13.07
C ARG A 53 28.15 24.39 -12.11
N SER A 54 28.44 25.58 -12.64
CA SER A 54 28.41 26.83 -11.86
C SER A 54 27.06 27.51 -12.00
N VAL A 55 26.49 27.91 -10.88
CA VAL A 55 25.20 28.61 -10.78
C VAL A 55 25.44 29.94 -10.08
N ALA A 56 25.03 31.03 -10.71
CA ALA A 56 25.00 32.35 -10.09
C ALA A 56 23.55 32.77 -9.90
N PHE A 57 23.24 33.32 -8.74
CA PHE A 57 21.91 33.82 -8.41
C PHE A 57 22.00 35.05 -7.52
N ASP A 58 20.96 35.88 -7.60
CA ASP A 58 20.80 37.01 -6.71
C ASP A 58 20.12 36.56 -5.41
N LEU A 59 20.64 37.01 -4.28
CA LEU A 59 20.16 36.67 -2.95
C LEU A 59 18.74 37.21 -2.69
N LYS A 60 18.31 38.22 -3.47
CA LYS A 60 16.94 38.76 -3.45
C LYS A 60 15.94 37.77 -4.05
N ASP A 61 16.33 37.09 -5.12
CA ASP A 61 15.47 36.14 -5.83
C ASP A 61 15.51 34.74 -5.19
N TYR A 62 16.64 34.41 -4.55
CA TYR A 62 16.83 33.10 -3.94
C TYR A 62 17.68 33.17 -2.65
N ALA A 63 17.01 33.25 -1.50
CA ALA A 63 17.63 33.27 -0.17
C ALA A 63 17.60 31.92 0.57
N HIS A 64 17.20 30.83 -0.10
CA HIS A 64 16.98 29.51 0.51
C HIS A 64 18.26 28.65 0.51
N VAL A 65 19.35 29.17 1.09
CA VAL A 65 20.64 28.48 1.22
C VAL A 65 21.06 28.37 2.70
N ASP A 66 21.81 27.33 3.03
CA ASP A 66 22.37 27.11 4.37
C ASP A 66 23.76 26.48 4.24
N HIS A 67 24.53 26.40 5.33
CA HIS A 67 25.81 25.71 5.31
C HIS A 67 25.62 24.21 5.03
N GLY A 68 26.42 23.69 4.10
CA GLY A 68 26.41 22.29 3.67
C GLY A 68 27.43 21.42 4.38
N TYR A 69 28.08 21.91 5.44
CA TYR A 69 29.11 21.18 6.19
C TYR A 69 28.55 20.01 7.00
N ALA A 70 27.35 20.17 7.54
CA ALA A 70 26.63 19.14 8.27
C ALA A 70 25.18 19.09 7.82
N ALA A 71 24.69 17.89 7.51
CA ALA A 71 23.31 17.65 7.14
C ALA A 71 22.67 16.69 8.14
N THR A 72 21.36 16.85 8.36
CA THR A 72 20.62 15.87 9.14
C THR A 72 20.46 14.57 8.35
N ILE A 73 20.39 13.44 9.05
CA ILE A 73 20.29 12.10 8.45
C ILE A 73 19.11 11.99 7.47
N HIS A 74 18.00 12.66 7.77
CA HIS A 74 16.81 12.70 6.90
C HIS A 74 17.04 13.47 5.59
N LYS A 75 17.97 14.43 5.55
CA LYS A 75 18.30 15.21 4.34
C LYS A 75 19.37 14.55 3.48
N SER A 76 20.16 13.63 4.03
CA SER A 76 21.18 12.87 3.29
C SER A 76 20.68 11.52 2.78
N GLN A 77 19.38 11.24 2.87
CA GLN A 77 18.82 9.97 2.44
C GLN A 77 18.95 9.80 0.91
N GLY A 78 19.65 8.76 0.47
CA GLY A 78 19.89 8.47 -0.95
C GLY A 78 21.19 9.07 -1.52
N VAL A 79 21.94 9.85 -0.72
CA VAL A 79 23.28 10.31 -1.09
C VAL A 79 24.30 9.22 -0.74
N THR A 80 25.25 8.97 -1.64
CA THR A 80 26.43 8.14 -1.38
C THR A 80 27.64 9.05 -1.36
N VAL A 81 28.46 8.97 -0.32
CA VAL A 81 29.69 9.76 -0.15
C VAL A 81 30.88 8.83 0.03
N ASP A 82 32.08 9.29 -0.29
CA ASP A 82 33.29 8.45 -0.11
C ASP A 82 33.57 8.24 1.38
N ARG A 83 33.49 9.32 2.17
CA ARG A 83 33.69 9.30 3.63
C ARG A 83 32.51 9.93 4.35
N ALA A 84 32.02 9.26 5.39
CA ALA A 84 30.96 9.79 6.26
C ALA A 84 31.48 10.06 7.67
N HIS A 85 31.14 11.22 8.23
CA HIS A 85 31.31 11.52 9.65
C HIS A 85 29.92 11.64 10.27
N VAL A 86 29.60 10.77 11.22
CA VAL A 86 28.28 10.70 11.86
C VAL A 86 28.43 11.13 13.31
N LEU A 87 27.64 12.11 13.75
CA LEU A 87 27.52 12.46 15.15
C LEU A 87 26.35 11.68 15.77
N ALA A 88 26.64 10.75 16.67
CA ALA A 88 25.64 10.05 17.45
C ALA A 88 25.04 10.98 18.51
N THR A 89 23.71 11.00 18.60
CA THR A 89 22.98 11.74 19.63
C THR A 89 21.95 10.82 20.31
N PRO A 90 21.52 11.09 21.56
CA PRO A 90 20.55 10.26 22.28
C PRO A 90 19.19 10.10 21.56
N GLY A 91 18.87 11.00 20.63
CA GLY A 91 17.67 10.94 19.80
C GLY A 91 17.70 9.89 18.70
N MET A 92 18.85 9.27 18.43
CA MET A 92 18.99 8.26 17.38
C MET A 92 18.33 6.93 17.75
N ASP A 93 18.10 6.11 16.74
CA ASP A 93 17.57 4.76 16.84
C ASP A 93 18.27 3.85 15.80
N ARG A 94 17.88 2.57 15.76
CA ARG A 94 18.42 1.58 14.82
C ARG A 94 18.30 2.00 13.37
N HIS A 95 17.22 2.68 13.00
CA HIS A 95 16.99 3.09 11.63
C HIS A 95 17.84 4.30 11.25
N SER A 96 17.86 5.34 12.09
CA SER A 96 18.72 6.51 11.88
C SER A 96 20.20 6.13 11.88
N ALA A 97 20.62 5.22 12.75
CA ALA A 97 21.99 4.70 12.80
C ALA A 97 22.33 3.95 11.51
N TYR A 98 21.49 3.01 11.08
CA TYR A 98 21.68 2.29 9.82
C TYR A 98 21.78 3.24 8.62
N VAL A 99 20.83 4.17 8.50
CA VAL A 99 20.78 5.13 7.40
C VAL A 99 21.99 6.05 7.39
N ALA A 100 22.49 6.50 8.55
CA ALA A 100 23.65 7.39 8.62
C ALA A 100 24.95 6.64 8.31
N LEU A 101 25.13 5.47 8.92
CA LEU A 101 26.34 4.68 8.80
C LEU A 101 26.47 4.05 7.41
N SER A 102 25.37 3.75 6.70
CA SER A 102 25.43 3.09 5.39
C SER A 102 25.65 4.02 4.18
N ARG A 103 25.99 5.30 4.38
CA ARG A 103 26.14 6.28 3.27
C ARG A 103 27.55 6.34 2.68
N HIS A 104 28.53 5.77 3.37
CA HIS A 104 29.93 5.80 2.93
C HIS A 104 30.23 4.69 1.92
N ARG A 105 31.18 4.96 1.03
CA ARG A 105 31.81 3.95 0.14
C ARG A 105 33.10 3.42 0.73
N ASP A 106 33.96 4.30 1.25
CA ASP A 106 35.33 3.97 1.62
C ASP A 106 35.54 3.91 3.14
N GLY A 107 34.88 4.79 3.90
CA GLY A 107 34.97 4.73 5.36
C GLY A 107 33.98 5.61 6.11
N VAL A 108 33.67 5.21 7.34
CA VAL A 108 32.82 5.96 8.26
C VAL A 108 33.52 6.19 9.59
N GLN A 109 33.34 7.37 10.16
CA GLN A 109 33.72 7.71 11.52
C GLN A 109 32.47 8.09 12.31
N LEU A 110 32.26 7.41 13.43
CA LEU A 110 31.20 7.70 14.37
C LEU A 110 31.78 8.51 15.53
N HIS A 111 31.24 9.69 15.75
CA HIS A 111 31.60 10.60 16.84
C HIS A 111 30.45 10.65 17.83
N HIS A 112 30.75 10.79 19.12
CA HIS A 112 29.73 10.98 20.14
C HIS A 112 30.27 11.88 21.25
N GLY A 113 29.38 12.68 21.86
CA GLY A 113 29.72 13.44 23.05
C GLY A 113 29.88 12.50 24.25
N ARG A 114 30.91 12.71 25.07
CA ARG A 114 31.07 11.98 26.33
C ARG A 114 29.98 12.32 27.35
N ASP A 115 29.41 13.52 27.23
CA ASP A 115 28.27 13.97 28.03
C ASP A 115 26.97 13.24 27.66
N ASP A 116 26.81 12.86 26.39
CA ASP A 116 25.63 12.15 25.88
C ASP A 116 25.72 10.64 26.08
N PHE A 117 26.94 10.09 25.97
CA PHE A 117 27.21 8.67 26.11
C PHE A 117 28.47 8.47 26.95
N ALA A 118 28.28 8.01 28.19
CA ALA A 118 29.37 7.78 29.11
C ALA A 118 30.22 6.56 28.71
N ASP A 119 29.58 5.54 28.13
CA ASP A 119 30.18 4.27 27.73
C ASP A 119 29.66 3.76 26.38
N ASP A 120 30.48 2.97 25.67
CA ASP A 120 30.14 2.32 24.39
C ASP A 120 28.89 1.43 24.45
N ARG A 121 28.60 0.88 25.65
CA ARG A 121 27.39 0.09 25.87
C ARG A 121 26.13 0.94 25.73
N GLN A 122 26.13 2.15 26.28
CA GLN A 122 25.00 3.07 26.20
C GLN A 122 24.79 3.55 24.76
N LEU A 123 25.89 3.80 24.03
CA LEU A 123 25.85 4.12 22.61
C LEU A 123 25.21 2.96 21.81
N THR A 124 25.69 1.73 22.03
CA THR A 124 25.17 0.55 21.34
C THR A 124 23.70 0.30 21.65
N CYS A 125 23.26 0.44 22.89
CA CYS A 125 21.85 0.31 23.27
C CYS A 125 20.96 1.36 22.58
N THR A 126 21.39 2.62 22.55
CA THR A 126 20.63 3.72 21.92
C THR A 126 20.56 3.54 20.41
N LEU A 127 21.68 3.23 19.75
CA LEU A 127 21.73 2.97 18.32
C LEU A 127 21.08 1.63 17.95
N GLY A 128 20.93 0.70 18.89
CA GLY A 128 20.24 -0.57 18.71
C GLY A 128 18.73 -0.49 18.94
N ARG A 129 18.24 0.61 19.52
CA ARG A 129 16.82 0.78 19.87
C ARG A 129 15.95 0.65 18.64
N GLU A 130 15.10 -0.37 18.63
CA GLU A 130 14.09 -0.54 17.59
C GLU A 130 12.88 0.32 17.92
N ARG A 131 12.65 1.33 17.07
CA ARG A 131 11.39 2.07 17.06
C ARG A 131 10.51 1.45 16.00
N ALA A 132 9.73 0.45 16.38
CA ALA A 132 8.68 -0.07 15.51
C ALA A 132 7.78 1.10 15.13
N LYS A 133 7.58 1.30 13.83
CA LYS A 133 6.52 2.19 13.33
C LYS A 133 5.24 1.42 13.51
N ASP A 134 4.71 1.40 14.73
CA ASP A 134 3.48 0.68 14.99
C ASP A 134 2.38 1.27 14.11
N ILE A 135 1.75 0.43 13.32
CA ILE A 135 0.57 0.81 12.57
C ILE A 135 -0.62 0.60 13.51
N ALA A 136 -1.62 1.47 13.43
CA ALA A 136 -2.84 1.30 14.22
C ALA A 136 -3.51 -0.09 14.02
N SER A 137 -3.18 -0.81 12.94
CA SER A 137 -3.60 -2.19 12.66
C SER A 137 -2.84 -3.26 13.44
N ASP A 138 -1.60 -2.99 13.83
CA ASP A 138 -0.75 -3.94 14.59
C ASP A 138 -1.26 -4.10 16.02
N TYR A 139 -1.89 -3.03 16.52
CA TYR A 139 -2.82 -3.11 17.63
C TYR A 139 -4.13 -3.71 17.14
N SER A 140 -4.16 -5.03 16.95
CA SER A 140 -5.42 -5.76 16.93
C SER A 140 -6.10 -5.51 18.27
N ARG A 141 -7.01 -4.53 18.32
CA ARG A 141 -7.89 -4.38 19.46
C ARG A 141 -8.61 -5.71 19.59
N ASP A 142 -8.39 -6.40 20.69
CA ASP A 142 -9.19 -7.56 21.03
C ASP A 142 -10.60 -7.02 21.31
N THR A 143 -11.40 -6.90 20.25
CA THR A 143 -12.74 -6.31 20.29
C THR A 143 -13.57 -7.00 21.37
N ALA A 144 -13.30 -8.28 21.67
CA ALA A 144 -13.94 -9.02 22.75
C ALA A 144 -13.56 -8.53 24.15
N GLN A 145 -12.30 -8.13 24.37
CA GLN A 145 -11.85 -7.55 25.64
C GLN A 145 -12.36 -6.12 25.81
N ASP A 146 -12.38 -5.31 24.74
CA ASP A 146 -12.95 -3.96 24.79
C ASP A 146 -14.46 -3.99 25.01
N ILE A 147 -15.18 -4.94 24.38
CA ILE A 147 -16.61 -5.17 24.61
C ILE A 147 -16.85 -5.63 26.04
N ARG A 148 -16.02 -6.53 26.60
CA ARG A 148 -16.10 -6.94 28.01
C ARG A 148 -15.83 -5.77 28.97
N ALA A 149 -14.74 -5.04 28.78
CA ALA A 149 -14.40 -3.88 29.61
C ALA A 149 -15.44 -2.74 29.47
N PHE A 150 -16.14 -2.63 28.34
CA PHE A 150 -17.26 -1.72 28.15
C PHE A 150 -18.54 -2.21 28.84
N ALA A 151 -18.85 -3.51 28.73
CA ALA A 151 -19.98 -4.14 29.40
C ALA A 151 -19.84 -4.10 30.93
N ASP A 152 -18.64 -4.33 31.46
CA ASP A 152 -18.33 -4.26 32.90
C ASP A 152 -18.54 -2.84 33.44
N ARG A 153 -18.04 -1.83 32.73
CA ARG A 153 -18.22 -0.41 33.10
C ARG A 153 -19.67 0.05 33.07
N ARG A 154 -20.54 -0.66 32.34
CA ARG A 154 -21.99 -0.39 32.27
C ARG A 154 -22.87 -1.38 33.03
N GLY A 155 -22.29 -2.37 33.71
CA GLY A 155 -23.05 -3.37 34.48
C GLY A 155 -23.85 -4.36 33.63
N LEU A 156 -23.46 -4.60 32.37
CA LEU A 156 -24.18 -5.44 31.40
C LEU A 156 -23.78 -6.93 31.44
N LEU A 157 -23.00 -7.36 32.45
CA LEU A 157 -22.42 -8.70 32.57
C LEU A 157 -23.43 -9.85 32.85
N GLY A 158 -24.73 -9.58 32.93
CA GLY A 158 -25.75 -10.58 33.26
C GLY A 158 -26.28 -11.43 32.11
N GLU A 159 -26.21 -10.97 30.85
CA GLU A 159 -27.05 -11.53 29.78
C GLU A 159 -26.35 -12.02 28.51
N ILE A 160 -25.01 -12.04 28.43
CA ILE A 160 -24.32 -12.48 27.20
C ILE A 160 -23.45 -13.71 27.47
N ARG A 161 -23.98 -14.91 27.19
CA ARG A 161 -23.18 -16.12 26.96
C ARG A 161 -22.76 -16.17 25.49
N LEU A 162 -21.46 -15.97 25.23
CA LEU A 162 -20.83 -16.35 23.96
C LEU A 162 -20.11 -17.70 24.14
N PRO A 163 -20.07 -18.55 23.11
CA PRO A 163 -19.43 -19.87 23.19
C PRO A 163 -17.91 -19.73 23.34
N ASP A 164 -17.36 -20.47 24.32
CA ASP A 164 -15.91 -20.64 24.51
C ASP A 164 -15.35 -21.56 23.42
N ASN A 165 -14.81 -20.96 22.37
CA ASN A 165 -13.96 -21.67 21.42
C ASN A 165 -12.70 -20.84 21.15
N ALA A 166 -11.82 -20.81 22.14
CA ALA A 166 -10.42 -20.45 22.00
C ALA A 166 -9.57 -21.65 22.47
N SER A 167 -9.09 -22.45 21.51
CA SER A 167 -7.99 -23.38 21.74
C SER A 167 -6.73 -22.58 22.01
N VAL A 168 -6.39 -22.41 23.28
CA VAL A 168 -5.13 -21.82 23.73
C VAL A 168 -4.03 -22.84 23.45
N ILE A 169 -3.20 -22.55 22.43
CA ILE A 169 -1.91 -23.22 22.25
C ILE A 169 -0.97 -22.65 23.32
N GLN A 170 -0.79 -23.36 24.43
CA GLN A 170 0.33 -23.10 25.34
C GLN A 170 1.59 -23.70 24.72
N ARG A 171 2.59 -22.85 24.48
CA ARG A 171 3.91 -23.23 24.02
C ARG A 171 4.86 -23.15 25.22
N ASP A 172 5.26 -24.29 25.75
CA ASP A 172 6.29 -24.36 26.79
C ASP A 172 7.70 -24.15 26.18
N PRO A 173 8.64 -23.52 26.92
CA PRO A 173 9.91 -23.04 26.36
C PRO A 173 11.08 -24.04 26.45
N ARG A 174 10.84 -25.35 26.42
CA ARG A 174 11.91 -26.36 26.31
C ARG A 174 11.41 -27.55 25.50
N GLY A 175 11.77 -27.58 24.22
CA GLY A 175 11.44 -28.68 23.34
C GLY A 175 12.16 -29.95 23.75
N GLU A 176 11.42 -30.96 24.17
CA GLU A 176 11.83 -32.37 24.19
C GLU A 176 10.58 -33.25 24.17
N ILE A 177 10.60 -34.30 23.34
CA ILE A 177 9.51 -35.25 23.13
C ILE A 177 9.96 -36.59 23.71
N ALA A 178 9.24 -37.13 24.70
CA ALA A 178 9.30 -38.55 25.04
C ALA A 178 8.00 -39.03 25.73
N PRO A 179 7.53 -40.26 25.44
CA PRO A 179 6.21 -40.75 25.84
C PRO A 179 6.25 -41.46 27.19
N VAL A 180 5.20 -41.33 28.00
CA VAL A 180 5.04 -42.14 29.23
C VAL A 180 3.67 -42.83 29.21
N GLU A 181 3.75 -44.14 29.06
CA GLU A 181 2.69 -45.14 29.23
C GLU A 181 2.11 -45.07 30.65
N ARG A 182 0.79 -45.23 30.76
CA ARG A 182 0.10 -45.38 32.04
C ARG A 182 -0.28 -46.84 32.24
N THR A 183 0.32 -47.49 33.23
CA THR A 183 -0.17 -48.74 33.82
C THR A 183 -0.67 -48.53 35.25
N THR A 184 -1.96 -48.79 35.42
CA THR A 184 -2.63 -49.57 36.50
C THR A 184 -2.27 -49.38 37.98
N ALA A 185 -3.27 -48.97 38.78
CA ALA A 185 -3.72 -49.63 40.02
C ALA A 185 -4.98 -48.93 40.58
N ALA A 186 -6.14 -49.60 40.57
CA ALA A 186 -6.89 -50.15 41.72
C ALA A 186 -7.53 -49.08 42.66
N GLU A 187 -8.83 -48.78 42.51
CA GLU A 187 -10.00 -49.42 43.14
C GLU A 187 -10.41 -48.79 44.50
N GLN A 188 -11.40 -47.88 44.47
CA GLN A 188 -12.27 -47.59 45.63
C GLN A 188 -13.73 -47.42 45.16
N LYS A 189 -14.62 -48.27 45.70
CA LYS A 189 -16.06 -48.38 45.42
C LYS A 189 -16.85 -47.10 45.74
N PRO A 190 -17.83 -46.69 44.91
CA PRO A 190 -18.82 -45.68 45.29
C PRO A 190 -20.03 -46.30 46.03
N ARG A 191 -20.54 -45.60 47.05
CA ARG A 191 -21.83 -45.90 47.70
C ARG A 191 -22.99 -45.44 46.80
N ARG A 192 -23.96 -46.34 46.61
CA ARG A 192 -25.19 -46.15 45.81
C ARG A 192 -26.06 -45.02 46.38
N GLY A 193 -26.38 -44.02 45.55
CA GLY A 193 -27.39 -43.01 45.84
C GLY A 193 -28.81 -43.54 45.61
N MET A 194 -29.74 -43.15 46.49
CA MET A 194 -31.12 -43.65 46.64
C MET A 194 -32.09 -43.28 45.49
N PHE A 195 -31.59 -42.91 44.31
CA PHE A 195 -32.41 -42.51 43.14
C PHE A 195 -32.02 -43.22 41.84
N ALA A 196 -31.22 -44.29 41.91
CA ALA A 196 -30.95 -45.17 40.77
C ALA A 196 -32.18 -46.04 40.46
N GLY A 197 -33.24 -45.44 39.90
CA GLY A 197 -34.48 -46.15 39.60
C GLY A 197 -35.60 -45.36 38.91
N LEU A 198 -35.45 -44.07 38.63
CA LEU A 198 -36.47 -43.29 37.91
C LEU A 198 -36.18 -43.24 36.40
N LYS A 199 -36.91 -44.06 35.64
CA LYS A 199 -36.93 -44.02 34.17
C LYS A 199 -37.92 -42.97 33.68
N LEU A 200 -37.43 -41.82 33.23
CA LEU A 200 -38.20 -40.88 32.41
C LEU A 200 -37.92 -41.17 30.93
N ASN A 201 -38.96 -41.54 30.18
CA ASN A 201 -38.89 -41.69 28.74
C ASN A 201 -38.74 -40.32 28.08
N ALA A 202 -37.53 -39.99 27.63
CA ALA A 202 -37.29 -38.93 26.67
C ALA A 202 -36.62 -39.56 25.44
N MET A 203 -37.38 -39.68 24.35
CA MET A 203 -36.83 -40.00 23.03
C MET A 203 -35.70 -39.03 22.68
N PRO A 204 -34.52 -39.51 22.23
CA PRO A 204 -33.56 -38.62 21.60
C PRO A 204 -34.09 -38.25 20.22
N ALA A 205 -34.48 -36.98 20.04
CA ALA A 205 -34.68 -36.41 18.72
C ALA A 205 -33.35 -36.52 17.93
N PRO A 206 -33.38 -36.87 16.64
CA PRO A 206 -32.17 -37.00 15.84
C PRO A 206 -31.45 -35.65 15.79
N SER A 207 -30.17 -35.66 16.18
CA SER A 207 -29.27 -34.52 16.11
C SER A 207 -29.06 -34.12 14.65
N THR A 208 -29.79 -33.11 14.19
CA THR A 208 -29.50 -32.41 12.94
C THR A 208 -28.12 -31.76 13.06
N PRO A 209 -27.16 -32.04 12.17
CA PRO A 209 -25.85 -31.39 12.22
C PRO A 209 -26.00 -29.88 11.99
N ALA A 210 -25.40 -29.09 12.88
CA ALA A 210 -25.39 -27.63 12.84
C ALA A 210 -24.84 -27.10 11.50
N LYS A 211 -25.75 -26.65 10.62
CA LYS A 211 -25.47 -25.96 9.35
C LYS A 211 -25.88 -24.47 9.39
N ALA A 212 -25.83 -23.84 10.56
CA ALA A 212 -26.49 -22.56 10.83
C ALA A 212 -25.68 -21.25 10.56
N PRO A 213 -24.33 -21.16 10.59
CA PRO A 213 -23.67 -19.87 10.40
C PRO A 213 -23.53 -19.42 8.93
N ALA A 214 -23.31 -20.35 7.99
CA ALA A 214 -23.08 -20.01 6.58
C ALA A 214 -24.33 -19.45 5.88
N ARG A 215 -25.51 -20.01 6.18
CA ARG A 215 -26.78 -19.66 5.49
C ARG A 215 -27.28 -18.25 5.85
N ASN A 216 -26.91 -17.72 7.01
CA ASN A 216 -27.26 -16.36 7.42
C ASN A 216 -26.32 -15.33 6.77
N GLN A 217 -25.02 -15.63 6.69
CA GLN A 217 -24.04 -14.77 6.00
C GLN A 217 -24.38 -14.58 4.52
N ASP A 218 -24.85 -15.63 3.84
CA ASP A 218 -25.30 -15.54 2.45
C ASP A 218 -26.51 -14.61 2.29
N ARG A 219 -27.46 -14.64 3.22
CA ARG A 219 -28.66 -13.77 3.20
C ARG A 219 -28.31 -12.32 3.51
N ASP A 220 -27.40 -12.09 4.45
CA ASP A 220 -26.95 -10.74 4.80
C ASP A 220 -26.14 -10.12 3.65
N TYR A 221 -25.31 -10.92 2.97
CA TYR A 221 -24.60 -10.51 1.77
C TYR A 221 -25.56 -10.14 0.63
N VAL A 222 -26.55 -10.99 0.33
CA VAL A 222 -27.59 -10.71 -0.67
C VAL A 222 -28.29 -9.38 -0.39
N ARG A 223 -28.72 -9.16 0.86
CA ARG A 223 -29.36 -7.90 1.27
C ARG A 223 -28.43 -6.69 1.17
N ALA A 224 -27.15 -6.86 1.48
CA ALA A 224 -26.16 -5.80 1.35
C ALA A 224 -25.95 -5.41 -0.12
N VAL A 225 -25.85 -6.39 -1.02
CA VAL A 225 -25.75 -6.17 -2.47
C VAL A 225 -26.98 -5.45 -3.00
N GLU A 226 -28.19 -5.82 -2.57
CA GLU A 226 -29.43 -5.13 -2.99
C GLU A 226 -29.50 -3.68 -2.50
N ARG A 227 -29.05 -3.41 -1.26
CA ARG A 227 -28.97 -2.04 -0.73
C ARG A 227 -27.95 -1.20 -1.49
N ALA A 228 -26.76 -1.76 -1.74
CA ALA A 228 -25.72 -1.10 -2.52
C ALA A 228 -26.20 -0.82 -3.95
N SER A 229 -26.89 -1.78 -4.58
CA SER A 229 -27.46 -1.64 -5.93
C SER A 229 -28.51 -0.53 -5.99
N ARG A 230 -29.42 -0.46 -5.02
CA ARG A 230 -30.41 0.64 -4.94
C ARG A 230 -29.78 2.02 -4.76
N SER A 231 -28.77 2.14 -3.89
CA SER A 231 -28.05 3.41 -3.75
C SER A 231 -27.28 3.81 -5.00
N ALA A 232 -26.69 2.84 -5.69
CA ALA A 232 -25.96 3.08 -6.94
C ALA A 232 -26.92 3.45 -8.08
N GLU A 233 -28.07 2.79 -8.17
CA GLU A 233 -29.12 3.13 -9.14
C GLU A 233 -29.64 4.55 -8.90
N ALA A 234 -29.91 4.96 -7.66
CA ALA A 234 -30.37 6.31 -7.35
C ALA A 234 -29.38 7.39 -7.83
N VAL A 235 -28.08 7.16 -7.64
CA VAL A 235 -27.03 8.07 -8.12
C VAL A 235 -26.97 8.10 -9.66
N LEU A 236 -27.12 6.95 -10.32
CA LEU A 236 -27.13 6.88 -11.78
C LEU A 236 -28.38 7.52 -12.39
N GLN A 237 -29.55 7.35 -11.77
CA GLN A 237 -30.79 8.00 -12.19
C GLN A 237 -30.68 9.52 -12.03
N ALA A 238 -30.11 10.02 -10.93
CA ALA A 238 -29.87 11.45 -10.74
C ALA A 238 -28.94 12.04 -11.82
N ARG A 239 -27.89 11.29 -12.19
CA ARG A 239 -27.02 11.68 -13.32
C ARG A 239 -27.76 11.67 -14.65
N ALA A 240 -28.59 10.66 -14.90
CA ALA A 240 -29.35 10.53 -16.14
C ALA A 240 -30.41 11.61 -16.30
N SER A 241 -31.03 12.07 -15.20
CA SER A 241 -31.99 13.18 -15.20
C SER A 241 -31.33 14.57 -15.23
N GLY A 242 -29.99 14.65 -15.24
CA GLY A 242 -29.26 15.91 -15.20
C GLY A 242 -29.37 16.66 -13.86
N ALA A 243 -29.92 16.01 -12.83
CA ALA A 243 -30.06 16.60 -11.51
C ALA A 243 -28.72 16.57 -10.75
N PRO A 244 -28.43 17.57 -9.91
CA PRO A 244 -27.25 17.54 -9.05
C PRO A 244 -27.35 16.34 -8.09
N ILE A 245 -26.28 15.56 -7.98
CA ILE A 245 -26.21 14.42 -7.06
C ILE A 245 -26.27 14.97 -5.64
N LEU A 246 -27.37 14.68 -4.95
CA LEU A 246 -27.62 15.17 -3.60
C LEU A 246 -26.63 14.53 -2.62
N GLU A 247 -26.22 15.28 -1.60
CA GLU A 247 -25.19 14.83 -0.68
C GLU A 247 -25.61 13.56 0.09
N HIS A 248 -26.90 13.44 0.43
CA HIS A 248 -27.42 12.23 1.06
C HIS A 248 -27.35 10.99 0.15
N GLN A 249 -27.39 11.14 -1.19
CA GLN A 249 -27.27 10.02 -2.12
C GLN A 249 -25.82 9.50 -2.17
N LYS A 250 -24.84 10.41 -2.13
CA LYS A 250 -23.41 10.04 -2.03
C LYS A 250 -23.13 9.32 -0.73
N VAL A 251 -23.56 9.90 0.40
CA VAL A 251 -23.37 9.32 1.73
C VAL A 251 -24.08 7.96 1.83
N ALA A 252 -25.27 7.81 1.22
CA ALA A 252 -25.95 6.52 1.17
C ALA A 252 -25.14 5.47 0.40
N LEU A 253 -24.61 5.82 -0.78
CA LEU A 253 -23.77 4.92 -1.58
C LEU A 253 -22.47 4.54 -0.85
N GLU A 254 -21.83 5.48 -0.17
CA GLU A 254 -20.62 5.23 0.62
C GLU A 254 -20.90 4.28 1.78
N ARG A 255 -21.98 4.53 2.54
CA ARG A 255 -22.38 3.67 3.66
C ARG A 255 -22.71 2.25 3.23
N THR A 256 -23.46 2.08 2.14
CA THR A 256 -23.79 0.75 1.61
C THR A 256 -22.56 0.04 1.05
N SER A 257 -21.65 0.76 0.41
CA SER A 257 -20.37 0.22 -0.08
C SER A 257 -19.47 -0.24 1.08
N GLN A 258 -19.39 0.55 2.16
CA GLN A 258 -18.65 0.18 3.37
C GLN A 258 -19.28 -1.03 4.08
N ALA A 259 -20.61 -1.10 4.18
CA ALA A 259 -21.30 -2.25 4.76
C ALA A 259 -21.05 -3.53 3.94
N LEU A 260 -21.00 -3.43 2.61
CA LEU A 260 -20.66 -4.54 1.73
C LEU A 260 -19.20 -5.00 1.91
N GLU A 261 -18.27 -4.04 2.03
CA GLU A 261 -16.85 -4.29 2.27
C GLU A 261 -16.59 -5.00 3.61
N GLN A 262 -17.36 -4.65 4.66
CA GLN A 262 -17.27 -5.31 5.97
C GLN A 262 -17.68 -6.79 5.93
N ILE A 263 -18.64 -7.16 5.07
CA ILE A 263 -19.08 -8.55 4.93
C ILE A 263 -18.07 -9.35 4.11
N ARG A 264 -17.60 -8.77 2.99
CA ARG A 264 -16.61 -9.42 2.12
C ARG A 264 -15.60 -8.39 1.61
N PRO A 265 -14.31 -8.50 2.01
CA PRO A 265 -13.26 -7.62 1.53
C PRO A 265 -13.12 -7.68 0.00
N GLY A 266 -13.08 -6.51 -0.64
CA GLY A 266 -13.01 -6.32 -2.09
C GLY A 266 -14.37 -6.37 -2.80
N ALA A 267 -15.48 -6.70 -2.11
CA ALA A 267 -16.78 -6.81 -2.75
C ALA A 267 -17.30 -5.48 -3.31
N SER A 268 -16.91 -4.34 -2.74
CA SER A 268 -17.22 -3.02 -3.30
C SER A 268 -16.63 -2.83 -4.69
N ARG A 269 -15.37 -3.27 -4.91
CA ARG A 269 -14.69 -3.22 -6.21
C ARG A 269 -15.28 -4.24 -7.18
N ASP A 270 -15.54 -5.45 -6.70
CA ASP A 270 -16.13 -6.52 -7.52
C ASP A 270 -17.54 -6.10 -8.01
N LEU A 271 -18.33 -5.43 -7.17
CA LEU A 271 -19.62 -4.82 -7.54
C LEU A 271 -19.45 -3.75 -8.63
N GLN A 272 -18.50 -2.82 -8.44
CA GLN A 272 -18.26 -1.75 -9.40
C GLN A 272 -17.81 -2.29 -10.77
N SER A 273 -16.91 -3.26 -10.79
CA SER A 273 -16.43 -3.92 -12.01
C SER A 273 -17.55 -4.68 -12.73
N ALA A 274 -18.40 -5.39 -11.98
CA ALA A 274 -19.56 -6.08 -12.54
C ALA A 274 -20.56 -5.11 -13.19
N ILE A 275 -20.85 -3.97 -12.53
CA ILE A 275 -21.74 -2.93 -13.05
C ILE A 275 -21.17 -2.26 -14.31
N GLN A 276 -19.85 -1.99 -14.34
CA GLN A 276 -19.21 -1.40 -15.52
C GLN A 276 -19.30 -2.30 -16.75
N ARG A 277 -19.21 -3.62 -16.57
CA ARG A 277 -19.35 -4.58 -17.68
C ARG A 277 -20.81 -4.75 -18.12
N ASN A 278 -21.71 -4.96 -17.16
CA ASN A 278 -23.12 -5.20 -17.43
C ASN A 278 -24.01 -4.26 -16.59
N PRO A 279 -24.29 -3.05 -17.09
CA PRO A 279 -25.09 -2.07 -16.34
C PRO A 279 -26.55 -2.50 -16.15
N ALA A 280 -27.06 -3.44 -16.96
CA ALA A 280 -28.42 -3.99 -16.82
C ALA A 280 -28.62 -4.75 -15.50
N LEU A 281 -27.59 -5.45 -15.02
CA LEU A 281 -27.64 -6.26 -13.80
C LEU A 281 -27.88 -5.41 -12.55
N LEU A 282 -27.51 -4.14 -12.59
CA LEU A 282 -27.72 -3.21 -11.49
C LEU A 282 -29.22 -2.99 -11.21
N ARG A 283 -30.02 -2.78 -12.26
CA ARG A 283 -31.46 -2.53 -12.13
C ARG A 283 -32.18 -3.78 -11.62
N ASP A 284 -31.78 -4.95 -12.12
CA ASP A 284 -32.33 -6.22 -11.63
C ASP A 284 -32.01 -6.45 -10.16
N ALA A 285 -30.77 -6.18 -9.73
CA ALA A 285 -30.39 -6.31 -8.33
C ALA A 285 -31.09 -5.28 -7.43
N ALA A 286 -31.29 -4.05 -7.91
CA ALA A 286 -32.04 -3.03 -7.18
C ALA A 286 -33.53 -3.41 -7.01
N ALA A 287 -34.10 -4.11 -7.99
CA ALA A 287 -35.44 -4.68 -7.95
C ALA A 287 -35.55 -5.99 -7.12
N GLY A 288 -34.45 -6.46 -6.50
CA GLY A 288 -34.41 -7.67 -5.66
C GLY A 288 -34.03 -8.96 -6.40
N ARG A 289 -33.69 -8.89 -7.70
CA ARG A 289 -33.10 -10.00 -8.45
C ARG A 289 -31.57 -9.89 -8.44
N SER A 290 -30.99 -10.09 -7.27
CA SER A 290 -29.54 -9.91 -7.02
C SER A 290 -28.68 -11.12 -7.42
N ALA A 291 -29.25 -12.29 -7.67
CA ALA A 291 -28.49 -13.50 -8.00
C ALA A 291 -27.55 -13.36 -9.22
N PRO A 292 -28.00 -12.84 -10.38
CA PRO A 292 -27.12 -12.66 -11.54
C PRO A 292 -25.96 -11.67 -11.28
N LEU A 293 -26.22 -10.64 -10.47
CA LEU A 293 -25.18 -9.69 -10.08
C LEU A 293 -24.18 -10.31 -9.10
N ILE A 294 -24.64 -11.13 -8.17
CA ILE A 294 -23.78 -11.87 -7.23
C ILE A 294 -22.88 -12.86 -7.98
N ASP A 295 -23.40 -13.53 -9.01
CA ASP A 295 -22.61 -14.43 -9.86
C ASP A 295 -21.53 -13.64 -10.62
N ALA A 296 -21.89 -12.49 -11.20
CA ALA A 296 -20.94 -11.59 -11.84
C ALA A 296 -19.87 -11.09 -10.86
N MET A 297 -20.25 -10.66 -9.65
CA MET A 297 -19.30 -10.26 -8.60
C MET A 297 -18.39 -11.41 -8.18
N THR A 298 -18.90 -12.64 -8.12
CA THR A 298 -18.11 -13.82 -7.78
C THR A 298 -17.10 -14.14 -8.88
N GLN A 299 -17.47 -13.92 -10.15
CA GLN A 299 -16.54 -14.01 -11.27
C GLN A 299 -15.46 -12.93 -11.21
N GLU A 300 -15.80 -11.68 -10.88
CA GLU A 300 -14.80 -10.61 -10.68
C GLU A 300 -13.88 -10.91 -9.49
N ALA A 301 -14.41 -11.46 -8.40
CA ALA A 301 -13.62 -11.87 -7.24
C ALA A 301 -12.60 -12.97 -7.59
N ARG A 302 -12.98 -13.93 -8.45
CA ARG A 302 -12.05 -14.96 -8.97
C ARG A 302 -10.97 -14.34 -9.84
N VAL A 303 -11.35 -13.46 -10.76
CA VAL A 303 -10.38 -12.71 -11.56
C VAL A 303 -9.42 -11.96 -10.65
N ARG A 304 -9.90 -11.30 -9.60
CA ARG A 304 -9.04 -10.60 -8.64
C ARG A 304 -8.07 -11.52 -7.88
N ALA A 305 -8.51 -12.71 -7.50
CA ALA A 305 -7.70 -13.68 -6.76
C ALA A 305 -6.65 -14.37 -7.64
N ASP A 306 -6.99 -14.71 -8.88
CA ASP A 306 -6.16 -15.52 -9.77
C ASP A 306 -5.30 -14.63 -10.70
N PRO A 307 -3.96 -14.62 -10.56
CA PRO A 307 -3.08 -13.82 -11.41
C PRO A 307 -3.21 -14.14 -12.91
N ASN A 308 -3.46 -15.41 -13.24
CA ASN A 308 -3.63 -15.86 -14.63
C ASN A 308 -4.87 -15.26 -15.29
N LEU A 309 -6.02 -15.25 -14.59
CA LEU A 309 -7.25 -14.67 -15.12
C LEU A 309 -7.13 -13.15 -15.32
N ARG A 310 -6.36 -12.47 -14.46
CA ARG A 310 -6.05 -11.03 -14.65
C ARG A 310 -5.17 -10.81 -15.86
N ALA A 311 -4.15 -11.66 -16.05
CA ALA A 311 -3.29 -11.61 -17.22
C ALA A 311 -4.10 -11.86 -18.51
N ASP A 312 -5.02 -12.83 -18.53
CA ASP A 312 -5.92 -13.09 -19.67
C ASP A 312 -6.75 -11.85 -20.01
N ARG A 313 -7.39 -11.23 -18.99
CA ARG A 313 -8.17 -9.98 -19.16
C ARG A 313 -7.33 -8.81 -19.63
N PHE A 314 -6.09 -8.72 -19.13
CA PHE A 314 -5.16 -7.68 -19.53
C PHE A 314 -4.81 -7.81 -21.02
N VAL A 315 -4.46 -9.03 -21.46
CA VAL A 315 -4.14 -9.34 -22.85
C VAL A 315 -5.34 -9.05 -23.76
N GLU A 316 -6.54 -9.50 -23.39
CA GLU A 316 -7.78 -9.26 -24.14
C GLU A 316 -8.02 -7.76 -24.38
N ARG A 317 -7.96 -6.95 -23.31
CA ARG A 317 -8.15 -5.50 -23.40
C ARG A 317 -7.01 -4.83 -24.17
N TRP A 318 -5.78 -5.28 -24.00
CA TRP A 318 -4.61 -4.76 -24.71
C TRP A 318 -4.73 -4.98 -26.21
N GLN A 319 -5.11 -6.19 -26.63
CA GLN A 319 -5.34 -6.54 -28.03
C GLN A 319 -6.47 -5.71 -28.65
N GLN A 320 -7.58 -5.53 -27.92
CA GLN A 320 -8.68 -4.68 -28.37
C GLN A 320 -8.23 -3.23 -28.60
N LEU A 321 -7.51 -2.65 -27.63
CA LEU A 321 -6.99 -1.28 -27.77
C LEU A 321 -5.97 -1.14 -28.88
N SER A 322 -5.13 -2.15 -29.11
CA SER A 322 -4.19 -2.15 -30.23
C SER A 322 -4.93 -2.18 -31.57
N GLN A 323 -5.96 -3.02 -31.70
CA GLN A 323 -6.79 -3.08 -32.90
C GLN A 323 -7.56 -1.77 -33.14
N ASP A 324 -8.12 -1.19 -32.09
CA ASP A 324 -8.81 0.10 -32.15
C ASP A 324 -7.84 1.21 -32.57
N ARG A 325 -6.63 1.24 -32.01
CA ARG A 325 -5.58 2.20 -32.37
C ARG A 325 -5.16 2.07 -33.85
N ASP A 326 -5.02 0.85 -34.35
CA ASP A 326 -4.65 0.59 -35.74
C ASP A 326 -5.80 0.94 -36.69
N ARG A 327 -7.05 0.68 -36.30
CA ARG A 327 -8.24 1.11 -37.02
C ARG A 327 -8.33 2.62 -37.10
N LEU A 328 -8.12 3.32 -35.98
CA LEU A 328 -8.14 4.79 -35.90
C LEU A 328 -7.02 5.41 -36.73
N TYR A 329 -5.84 4.79 -36.75
CA TYR A 329 -4.75 5.19 -37.63
C TYR A 329 -5.09 5.05 -39.11
N ARG A 330 -5.68 3.92 -39.53
CA ARG A 330 -6.13 3.73 -40.92
C ARG A 330 -7.24 4.71 -41.30
N ALA A 331 -8.07 5.11 -40.35
CA ALA A 331 -9.12 6.11 -40.53
C ALA A 331 -8.63 7.57 -40.52
N GLY A 332 -7.35 7.82 -40.19
CA GLY A 332 -6.77 9.16 -40.10
C GLY A 332 -7.13 9.95 -38.83
N ASP A 333 -7.82 9.34 -37.86
CA ASP A 333 -8.11 9.97 -36.57
C ASP A 333 -6.93 9.82 -35.60
N MET A 334 -6.02 10.78 -35.67
CA MET A 334 -4.85 10.84 -34.79
C MET A 334 -5.21 11.11 -33.33
N THR A 335 -6.32 11.81 -33.06
CA THR A 335 -6.75 12.11 -31.68
C THR A 335 -7.31 10.88 -30.98
N GLY A 336 -8.11 10.08 -31.69
CA GLY A 336 -8.59 8.78 -31.22
C GLY A 336 -7.42 7.81 -31.00
N ARG A 337 -6.47 7.78 -31.94
CA ARG A 337 -5.24 6.98 -31.81
C ARG A 337 -4.46 7.34 -30.55
N GLU A 338 -4.27 8.63 -30.26
CA GLU A 338 -3.59 9.08 -29.06
C GLU A 338 -4.33 8.70 -27.77
N ARG A 339 -5.67 8.79 -27.76
CA ARG A 339 -6.48 8.34 -26.62
C ARG A 339 -6.32 6.85 -26.36
N ALA A 340 -6.41 6.02 -27.40
CA ALA A 340 -6.17 4.58 -27.30
C ALA A 340 -4.75 4.30 -26.79
N GLY A 341 -3.74 5.02 -27.29
CA GLY A 341 -2.37 4.94 -26.80
C GLY A 341 -2.22 5.31 -25.32
N LYS A 342 -2.87 6.38 -24.87
CA LYS A 342 -2.86 6.80 -23.45
C LYS A 342 -3.51 5.75 -22.54
N GLU A 343 -4.59 5.12 -22.97
CA GLU A 343 -5.19 4.00 -22.25
C GLU A 343 -4.23 2.81 -22.13
N MET A 344 -3.56 2.44 -23.23
CA MET A 344 -2.55 1.38 -23.24
C MET A 344 -1.37 1.72 -22.31
N ALA A 345 -0.88 2.96 -22.31
CA ALA A 345 0.17 3.38 -21.37
C ALA A 345 -0.29 3.31 -19.90
N GLY A 346 -1.54 3.68 -19.63
CA GLY A 346 -2.15 3.53 -18.31
C GLY A 346 -2.22 2.07 -17.85
N MET A 347 -2.55 1.16 -18.77
CA MET A 347 -2.51 -0.28 -18.53
C MET A 347 -1.08 -0.78 -18.29
N ALA A 348 -0.11 -0.38 -19.10
CA ALA A 348 1.29 -0.78 -18.91
C ALA A 348 1.82 -0.33 -17.54
N LYS A 349 1.43 0.88 -17.08
CA LYS A 349 1.78 1.38 -15.74
C LYS A 349 1.11 0.64 -14.60
N SER A 350 -0.06 0.03 -14.82
CA SER A 350 -0.73 -0.77 -13.78
C SER A 350 0.04 -2.05 -13.44
N LEU A 351 0.90 -2.54 -14.35
CA LEU A 351 1.80 -3.67 -14.11
C LEU A 351 2.84 -3.39 -13.02
N GLU A 352 3.33 -2.15 -12.90
CA GLU A 352 4.28 -1.78 -11.82
C GLU A 352 3.67 -1.93 -10.42
N ARG A 353 2.33 -1.93 -10.32
CA ARG A 353 1.60 -2.11 -9.05
C ARG A 353 1.29 -3.57 -8.73
N ASP A 354 1.53 -4.49 -9.69
CA ASP A 354 1.17 -5.90 -9.57
C ASP A 354 2.28 -6.84 -10.08
N PRO A 355 3.29 -7.14 -9.25
CA PRO A 355 4.42 -7.98 -9.64
C PRO A 355 4.02 -9.40 -10.05
N GLN A 356 2.94 -9.94 -9.48
CA GLN A 356 2.46 -11.30 -9.76
C GLN A 356 1.87 -11.37 -11.17
N MET A 357 1.04 -10.39 -11.56
CA MET A 357 0.50 -10.29 -12.91
C MET A 357 1.60 -10.05 -13.95
N GLU A 358 2.59 -9.22 -13.62
CA GLU A 358 3.75 -8.97 -14.49
C GLU A 358 4.54 -10.26 -14.78
N SER A 359 4.79 -11.08 -13.76
CA SER A 359 5.50 -12.36 -13.91
C SER A 359 4.79 -13.32 -14.87
N VAL A 360 3.45 -13.40 -14.79
CA VAL A 360 2.65 -14.22 -15.72
C VAL A 360 2.71 -13.66 -17.15
N LEU A 361 2.61 -12.33 -17.30
CA LEU A 361 2.64 -11.68 -18.62
C LEU A 361 4.01 -11.74 -19.29
N ARG A 362 5.12 -11.90 -18.54
CA ARG A 362 6.45 -12.15 -19.14
C ARG A 362 6.51 -13.45 -19.94
N GLY A 363 5.75 -14.47 -19.55
CA GLY A 363 5.62 -15.71 -20.32
C GLY A 363 4.77 -15.55 -21.59
N ARG A 364 4.05 -14.42 -21.73
CA ARG A 364 3.03 -14.17 -22.76
C ARG A 364 3.28 -12.88 -23.54
N THR A 365 4.54 -12.46 -23.66
CA THR A 365 4.93 -11.24 -24.41
C THR A 365 4.48 -11.28 -25.87
N ARG A 366 4.39 -12.47 -26.47
CA ARG A 366 3.84 -12.68 -27.82
C ARG A 366 2.39 -12.19 -27.95
N ASP A 367 1.58 -12.44 -26.94
CA ASP A 367 0.15 -12.07 -26.96
C ASP A 367 -0.05 -10.55 -26.83
N LEU A 368 0.97 -9.82 -26.36
CA LEU A 368 1.00 -8.36 -26.25
C LEU A 368 1.51 -7.66 -27.52
N GLY A 369 1.84 -8.41 -28.57
CA GLY A 369 2.37 -7.87 -29.83
C GLY A 369 3.83 -7.44 -29.76
N LEU A 370 4.55 -7.85 -28.72
CA LEU A 370 5.99 -7.63 -28.56
C LEU A 370 6.79 -8.62 -29.44
N GLU A 371 6.61 -8.57 -30.76
CA GLU A 371 7.39 -9.38 -31.71
C GLU A 371 8.73 -8.72 -32.12
N ILE A 372 9.02 -7.50 -31.66
CA ILE A 372 10.20 -6.75 -32.12
C ILE A 372 11.42 -7.08 -31.25
N GLY A 373 12.10 -8.16 -31.63
CA GLY A 373 13.49 -8.44 -31.23
C GLY A 373 13.65 -9.77 -30.52
N MET A 374 13.81 -10.84 -31.30
CA MET A 374 14.40 -12.10 -30.83
C MET A 374 15.59 -11.85 -29.87
N ASN A 375 15.64 -12.62 -28.78
CA ASN A 375 16.72 -12.72 -27.78
C ASN A 375 16.77 -11.78 -26.55
N ARG A 376 15.66 -11.22 -26.04
CA ARG A 376 15.67 -10.55 -24.71
C ARG A 376 14.69 -11.06 -23.64
N GLY A 377 13.99 -12.16 -23.91
CA GLY A 377 13.00 -12.72 -22.97
C GLY A 377 13.56 -13.33 -21.68
N ARG A 378 14.88 -13.55 -21.56
CA ARG A 378 15.49 -14.22 -20.39
C ARG A 378 16.12 -13.28 -19.35
N GLU A 379 16.26 -11.98 -19.63
CA GLU A 379 16.99 -11.04 -18.77
C GLU A 379 16.14 -9.85 -18.28
N MET A 380 14.81 -9.90 -18.38
CA MET A 380 13.97 -8.82 -17.84
C MET A 380 13.79 -8.94 -16.32
N GLY A 381 14.24 -7.90 -15.61
CA GLY A 381 14.08 -7.73 -14.17
C GLY A 381 12.64 -7.38 -13.76
N GLY A 382 12.35 -7.52 -12.46
CA GLY A 382 11.15 -6.97 -11.79
C GLY A 382 10.82 -5.54 -12.23
N GLY A 383 9.66 -5.28 -12.85
CA GLY A 383 9.19 -3.94 -13.21
C GLY A 383 9.60 -3.42 -14.60
N GLU A 384 10.27 -4.21 -15.44
CA GLU A 384 10.72 -3.75 -16.76
C GLU A 384 9.67 -3.89 -17.87
N LEU A 385 8.73 -4.84 -17.74
CA LEU A 385 7.73 -5.12 -18.78
C LEU A 385 6.81 -3.90 -19.04
N GLY A 386 6.33 -3.24 -17.98
CA GLY A 386 5.47 -2.06 -18.10
C GLY A 386 6.19 -0.86 -18.74
N ARG A 387 7.49 -0.71 -18.47
CA ARG A 387 8.33 0.34 -19.07
C ARG A 387 8.57 0.09 -20.55
N GLN A 388 8.87 -1.15 -20.93
CA GLN A 388 9.05 -1.53 -22.32
C GLN A 388 7.76 -1.31 -23.13
N LEU A 389 6.60 -1.75 -22.62
CA LEU A 389 5.31 -1.52 -23.27
C LEU A 389 5.05 -0.02 -23.48
N THR A 390 5.36 0.82 -22.49
CA THR A 390 5.21 2.27 -22.61
C THR A 390 6.17 2.87 -23.65
N GLN A 391 7.38 2.32 -23.76
CA GLN A 391 8.41 2.77 -24.71
C GLN A 391 8.05 2.40 -26.16
N GLU A 392 7.51 1.20 -26.39
CA GLU A 392 7.08 0.73 -27.72
C GLU A 392 5.85 1.47 -28.25
N LEU A 393 4.96 1.93 -27.35
CA LEU A 393 3.82 2.77 -27.74
C LEU A 393 4.23 4.15 -28.29
N GLY A 394 5.52 4.53 -28.19
CA GLY A 394 6.04 5.79 -28.74
C GLY A 394 5.60 7.04 -27.97
N ILE A 395 4.94 6.88 -26.82
CA ILE A 395 4.36 7.97 -26.02
C ILE A 395 5.44 8.77 -25.26
N GLY A 396 6.66 8.23 -25.14
CA GLY A 396 7.79 8.89 -24.49
C GLY A 396 8.77 9.63 -25.40
N ARG A 397 8.57 9.63 -26.72
CA ARG A 397 9.41 10.41 -27.65
C ARG A 397 8.56 11.47 -28.32
N ASP A 398 8.53 12.62 -27.67
CA ASP A 398 8.37 13.90 -28.34
C ASP A 398 9.50 14.00 -29.37
N ARG A 399 9.24 13.51 -30.59
CA ARG A 399 10.10 13.78 -31.74
C ARG A 399 9.84 15.25 -32.06
N GLY A 400 10.64 16.11 -31.44
CA GLY A 400 10.94 17.43 -31.97
C GLY A 400 11.55 17.25 -33.37
N MET A 401 10.70 17.05 -34.36
CA MET A 401 11.05 17.26 -35.75
C MET A 401 10.84 18.74 -36.01
N SER A 402 11.92 19.48 -35.84
CA SER A 402 12.11 20.80 -36.41
C SER A 402 11.79 20.75 -37.90
N ARG A 403 10.86 21.60 -38.33
CA ARG A 403 10.94 22.29 -39.61
C ARG A 403 10.56 23.74 -39.40
#